data_AF-A0A1E4AZS7-F1
#
_entry.id   AF-A0A1E4AZS7-F1
#
_cell.length_a   1.000
_cell.length_b   1.000
_cell.length_c   1.000
_cell.angle_alpha   90.00
_cell.angle_beta   90.00
_cell.angle_gamma   90.00
#
_symmetry.space_group_name_H-M   'P 1'
#
loop_
_entity.id
_entity.type
_entity.pdbx_description
1 polymer ?
#
loop_
_entity_poly.entity_id
_entity_poly.type
_entity_poly.pdbx_seq_one_letter_code
_entity_poly.pdbx_strand_id
1 'polypeptide(L)'
;MEHSQSAVKVGDLAPASRSYLRHIFGIAEEGYAQACTLGPDPRTDARLTDRDIRRALKGVFQIGGLTGSDLIVEEVECWRGYVRADYLCLRDDDLAVIEIKSDRDTLSRFDEQVRVYSAIADRVTLIVGWSLAARALRKAPWWWQVLLAERTENAEPRFVPLRDGARNPTVDATALLSMLPTTDLRVLAKHVGVRETNQPHHLRELVALRASEEDLRNAVRRWLTRISDQRRSLQS
;
A
#
# COMPACT_ATOMS: atom_id res chain seq x y z
N MET A 1 -5.37 11.50 32.66
CA MET A 1 -6.52 10.77 32.09
C MET A 1 -6.07 10.22 30.76
N GLU A 2 -5.55 8.99 30.80
CA GLU A 2 -5.03 8.28 29.63
C GLU A 2 -6.19 7.72 28.82
N HIS A 3 -6.30 8.11 27.55
CA HIS A 3 -7.20 7.49 26.60
C HIS A 3 -6.51 6.26 26.00
N SER A 4 -6.90 5.10 26.51
CA SER A 4 -6.47 3.78 26.04
C SER A 4 -7.04 3.52 24.64
N GLN A 5 -6.17 3.38 23.64
CA GLN A 5 -6.53 2.88 22.31
C GLN A 5 -6.81 1.38 22.42
N SER A 6 -8.07 0.99 22.17
CA SER A 6 -8.49 -0.41 22.15
C SER A 6 -7.98 -1.09 20.87
N ALA A 7 -6.77 -1.66 20.94
CA ALA A 7 -6.31 -2.67 19.99
C ALA A 7 -7.18 -3.93 20.13
N VAL A 8 -7.83 -4.35 19.04
CA VAL A 8 -8.54 -5.64 18.97
C VAL A 8 -7.51 -6.73 19.27
N LYS A 9 -7.66 -7.38 20.43
CA LYS A 9 -6.75 -8.45 20.83
C LYS A 9 -6.96 -9.62 19.87
N VAL A 10 -5.87 -10.32 19.56
CA VAL A 10 -5.86 -11.54 18.72
C VAL A 10 -6.93 -12.56 19.14
N GLY A 11 -7.46 -12.46 20.37
CA GLY A 11 -8.59 -13.18 21.01
C GLY A 11 -9.98 -13.08 20.36
N ASP A 12 -10.24 -12.14 19.44
CA ASP A 12 -11.61 -11.88 18.94
C ASP A 12 -11.98 -12.55 17.59
N LEU A 13 -11.06 -13.29 16.98
CA LEU A 13 -11.32 -14.06 15.74
C LEU A 13 -11.93 -15.44 16.03
N ALA A 14 -12.93 -15.83 15.24
CA ALA A 14 -13.52 -17.17 15.30
C ALA A 14 -12.44 -18.27 15.20
N PRO A 15 -12.55 -19.40 15.94
CA PRO A 15 -11.53 -20.45 15.98
C PRO A 15 -11.13 -21.01 14.60
N ALA A 16 -12.07 -21.03 13.65
CA ALA A 16 -11.84 -21.46 12.26
C ALA A 16 -10.86 -20.53 11.49
N SER A 17 -10.89 -19.22 11.77
CA SER A 17 -9.99 -18.25 11.12
C SER A 17 -8.55 -18.39 11.63
N ARG A 18 -8.34 -18.74 12.91
CA ARG A 18 -7.00 -18.94 13.48
C ARG A 18 -6.33 -20.26 13.08
N SER A 19 -7.12 -21.33 12.96
CA SER A 19 -6.59 -22.66 12.60
C SER A 19 -6.01 -22.67 11.18
N TYR A 20 -6.59 -21.91 10.25
CA TYR A 20 -6.03 -21.80 8.91
C TYR A 20 -4.81 -20.89 8.81
N LEU A 21 -4.75 -19.78 9.56
CA LEU A 21 -3.51 -18.99 9.64
C LEU A 21 -2.37 -19.90 10.12
N ARG A 22 -2.61 -20.75 11.11
CA ARG A 22 -1.65 -21.79 11.52
C ARG A 22 -1.34 -22.80 10.40
N HIS A 23 -2.29 -23.14 9.54
CA HIS A 23 -2.06 -24.02 8.38
C HIS A 23 -1.19 -23.36 7.29
N ILE A 24 -1.47 -22.11 6.88
CA ILE A 24 -0.59 -21.36 5.94
C ILE A 24 0.81 -21.17 6.54
N PHE A 25 0.90 -20.93 7.86
CA PHE A 25 2.13 -20.51 8.52
C PHE A 25 2.83 -21.60 9.35
N GLY A 26 2.39 -22.88 9.29
CA GLY A 26 3.20 -24.04 9.73
C GLY A 26 2.68 -24.93 10.87
N ILE A 27 1.45 -25.47 10.82
CA ILE A 27 1.05 -26.69 11.56
C ILE A 27 0.19 -27.57 10.63
N ALA A 28 0.53 -28.87 10.56
CA ALA A 28 0.18 -29.90 9.58
C ALA A 28 -1.22 -29.87 8.89
N GLU A 29 -1.25 -30.38 7.65
CA GLU A 29 -2.43 -30.50 6.75
C GLU A 29 -3.65 -31.20 7.39
N GLU A 30 -3.43 -32.13 8.31
CA GLU A 30 -4.46 -33.02 8.85
C GLU A 30 -5.50 -32.27 9.72
N GLY A 31 -5.11 -31.20 10.42
CA GLY A 31 -5.99 -30.51 11.36
C GLY A 31 -7.06 -29.62 10.72
N TYR A 32 -6.79 -29.04 9.54
CA TYR A 32 -7.73 -28.14 8.86
C TYR A 32 -8.80 -28.91 8.08
N ALA A 33 -8.40 -29.99 7.39
CA ALA A 33 -9.34 -30.85 6.66
C ALA A 33 -10.41 -31.45 7.59
N GLN A 34 -10.01 -31.85 8.81
CA GLN A 34 -10.89 -32.43 9.84
C GLN A 34 -11.83 -31.39 10.50
N ALA A 35 -11.49 -30.10 10.45
CA ALA A 35 -12.37 -29.01 10.89
C ALA A 35 -13.39 -28.60 9.81
N CYS A 36 -13.03 -28.73 8.53
CA CYS A 36 -13.91 -28.45 7.39
C CYS A 36 -14.94 -29.58 7.12
N THR A 37 -14.75 -30.78 7.66
CA THR A 37 -15.72 -31.89 7.51
C THR A 37 -17.06 -31.68 8.25
N LEU A 38 -17.21 -30.59 9.01
CA LEU A 38 -18.41 -30.29 9.80
C LEU A 38 -19.32 -29.19 9.20
N GLY A 39 -19.02 -28.64 8.02
CA GLY A 39 -19.85 -27.61 7.38
C GLY A 39 -19.40 -27.25 5.95
N PRO A 40 -20.13 -26.38 5.22
CA PRO A 40 -19.66 -25.86 3.94
C PRO A 40 -18.30 -25.19 4.13
N ASP A 41 -17.45 -25.29 3.11
CA ASP A 41 -16.17 -24.60 3.10
C ASP A 41 -16.41 -23.09 3.24
N PRO A 42 -15.98 -22.43 4.35
CA PRO A 42 -16.22 -21.00 4.54
C PRO A 42 -15.51 -20.13 3.47
N ARG A 43 -14.68 -20.73 2.60
CA ARG A 43 -13.84 -20.07 1.59
C ARG A 43 -14.52 -19.79 0.25
N THR A 44 -15.69 -20.34 -0.09
CA THR A 44 -16.29 -20.15 -1.43
C THR A 44 -17.19 -18.93 -1.55
N ASP A 45 -17.88 -18.57 -0.48
CA ASP A 45 -18.98 -17.59 -0.54
C ASP A 45 -18.51 -16.19 -0.13
N ALA A 46 -17.30 -16.11 0.45
CA ALA A 46 -16.72 -14.90 1.03
C ALA A 46 -15.71 -14.17 0.12
N ARG A 47 -15.42 -14.65 -1.10
CA ARG A 47 -14.40 -14.03 -1.99
C ARG A 47 -14.64 -12.55 -2.20
N LEU A 48 -13.69 -11.72 -1.81
CA LEU A 48 -13.79 -10.27 -1.90
C LEU A 48 -13.37 -9.76 -3.28
N THR A 49 -14.16 -8.83 -3.80
CA THR A 49 -13.79 -8.04 -4.97
C THR A 49 -12.96 -6.83 -4.57
N ASP A 50 -12.21 -6.27 -5.50
CA ASP A 50 -11.52 -4.98 -5.32
C ASP A 50 -12.48 -3.89 -4.80
N ARG A 51 -13.69 -3.82 -5.36
CA ARG A 51 -14.74 -2.89 -4.93
C ARG A 51 -15.12 -3.06 -3.46
N ASP A 52 -15.22 -4.30 -2.98
CA ASP A 52 -15.56 -4.58 -1.58
C ASP A 52 -14.43 -4.09 -0.65
N ILE A 53 -13.18 -4.38 -1.02
CA ILE A 53 -11.99 -3.96 -0.26
C ILE A 53 -11.87 -2.44 -0.23
N ARG A 54 -11.99 -1.76 -1.37
CA ARG A 54 -11.92 -0.28 -1.45
C ARG A 54 -13.02 0.39 -0.65
N ARG A 55 -14.24 -0.17 -0.64
CA ARG A 55 -15.34 0.36 0.19
C ARG A 55 -14.97 0.31 1.67
N ALA A 56 -14.51 -0.83 2.16
CA ALA A 56 -14.09 -0.98 3.55
C ALA A 56 -12.94 -0.02 3.90
N LEU A 57 -11.96 0.10 3.00
CA LEU A 57 -10.80 0.97 3.19
C LEU A 57 -11.17 2.46 3.27
N LYS A 58 -12.16 2.90 2.48
CA LYS A 58 -12.69 4.28 2.58
C LYS A 58 -13.26 4.57 3.96
N GLY A 59 -13.97 3.61 4.56
CA GLY A 59 -14.44 3.74 5.95
C GLY A 59 -13.28 3.88 6.94
N VAL A 60 -12.20 3.10 6.77
CA VAL A 60 -11.00 3.21 7.60
C VAL A 60 -10.34 4.59 7.49
N PHE A 61 -10.22 5.15 6.28
CA PHE A 61 -9.64 6.49 6.09
C PHE A 61 -10.47 7.59 6.75
N GLN A 62 -11.80 7.48 6.72
CA GLN A 62 -12.70 8.43 7.37
C GLN A 62 -12.58 8.37 8.90
N ILE A 63 -12.52 7.16 9.46
CA ILE A 63 -12.42 6.95 10.92
C ILE A 63 -11.02 7.30 11.44
N GLY A 64 -9.97 7.05 10.64
CA GLY A 64 -8.58 7.22 11.03
C GLY A 64 -8.13 8.66 11.29
N GLY A 65 -9.01 9.66 11.10
CA GLY A 65 -8.74 11.05 11.49
C GLY A 65 -7.55 11.64 10.75
N LEU A 66 -7.64 11.70 9.41
CA LEU A 66 -6.64 12.39 8.60
C LEU A 66 -6.48 13.84 9.07
N THR A 67 -5.24 14.26 9.28
CA THR A 67 -4.94 15.66 9.57
C THR A 67 -5.03 16.49 8.29
N GLY A 68 -5.12 17.82 8.41
CA GLY A 68 -5.20 18.70 7.24
C GLY A 68 -3.98 18.62 6.30
N SER A 69 -2.85 18.10 6.77
CA SER A 69 -1.62 17.88 6.00
C SER A 69 -1.52 16.49 5.36
N ASP A 70 -2.38 15.55 5.76
CA ASP A 70 -2.39 14.20 5.21
C ASP A 70 -3.01 14.19 3.83
N LEU A 71 -2.36 13.48 2.90
CA LEU A 71 -2.86 13.31 1.54
C LEU A 71 -3.09 11.82 1.28
N ILE A 72 -4.25 11.49 0.73
CA ILE A 72 -4.53 10.17 0.17
C ILE A 72 -4.97 10.38 -1.27
N VAL A 73 -4.25 9.78 -2.19
CA VAL A 73 -4.48 9.96 -3.62
C VAL A 73 -4.63 8.58 -4.27
N GLU A 74 -5.81 8.30 -4.84
CA GLU A 74 -6.11 7.00 -5.47
C GLU A 74 -5.47 6.88 -6.86
N GLU A 75 -5.14 5.70 -7.39
CA GLU A 75 -4.75 5.52 -8.80
C GLU A 75 -3.59 6.43 -9.25
N VAL A 76 -2.45 6.38 -8.54
CA VAL A 76 -1.28 7.22 -8.84
C VAL A 76 -0.29 6.46 -9.70
N GLU A 77 0.05 7.04 -10.85
CA GLU A 77 1.11 6.53 -11.70
C GLU A 77 2.48 6.73 -11.04
N CYS A 78 3.18 5.62 -10.84
CA CYS A 78 4.52 5.55 -10.29
C CYS A 78 5.50 5.15 -11.39
N TRP A 79 6.77 5.51 -11.19
CA TRP A 79 7.86 5.11 -12.08
C TRP A 79 7.53 5.35 -13.55
N ARG A 80 7.34 6.62 -13.95
CA ARG A 80 7.05 7.01 -15.35
C ARG A 80 5.80 6.34 -15.96
N GLY A 81 4.85 5.90 -15.13
CA GLY A 81 3.58 5.29 -15.56
C GLY A 81 3.63 3.78 -15.79
N TYR A 82 4.76 3.11 -15.52
CA TYR A 82 4.86 1.65 -15.67
C TYR A 82 4.06 0.89 -14.60
N VAL A 83 3.90 1.50 -13.43
CA VAL A 83 3.16 0.94 -12.30
C VAL A 83 2.15 1.98 -11.82
N ARG A 84 0.98 1.52 -11.37
CA ARG A 84 -0.01 2.36 -10.73
C ARG A 84 -0.24 1.86 -9.32
N ALA A 85 -0.09 2.74 -8.33
CA ALA A 85 -0.45 2.45 -6.95
C ALA A 85 -1.96 2.70 -6.77
N ASP A 86 -2.64 1.79 -6.08
CA ASP A 86 -4.06 1.96 -5.75
C ASP A 86 -4.26 3.17 -4.84
N TYR A 87 -3.40 3.32 -3.84
CA TYR A 87 -3.33 4.55 -3.04
C TYR A 87 -1.88 4.93 -2.77
N LEU A 88 -1.63 6.23 -2.89
CA LEU A 88 -0.43 6.86 -2.38
C LEU A 88 -0.84 7.79 -1.23
N CYS A 89 -0.25 7.55 -0.07
CA CYS A 89 -0.55 8.28 1.15
C CYS A 89 0.69 9.07 1.58
N LEU A 90 0.51 10.33 1.93
CA LEU A 90 1.52 11.15 2.57
C LEU A 90 0.99 11.52 3.95
N ARG A 91 1.67 11.10 5.02
CA ARG A 91 1.33 11.44 6.40
C ARG A 91 2.56 11.94 7.11
N ASP A 92 2.45 13.15 7.66
CA ASP A 92 3.62 13.98 7.89
C ASP A 92 4.51 13.89 6.64
N ASP A 93 5.78 13.53 6.74
CA ASP A 93 6.64 13.38 5.57
C ASP A 93 6.87 11.93 5.11
N ASP A 94 6.20 10.94 5.71
CA ASP A 94 6.32 9.53 5.32
C ASP A 94 5.43 9.24 4.09
N LEU A 95 6.06 8.80 3.00
CA LEU A 95 5.37 8.36 1.80
C LEU A 95 5.03 6.87 1.90
N ALA A 96 3.73 6.55 1.93
CA ALA A 96 3.23 5.19 1.99
C ALA A 96 2.49 4.79 0.71
N VAL A 97 2.69 3.56 0.27
CA VAL A 97 1.88 2.94 -0.80
C VAL A 97 0.92 1.93 -0.18
N ILE A 98 -0.34 1.96 -0.58
CA ILE A 98 -1.29 0.88 -0.32
C ILE A 98 -1.63 0.22 -1.66
N GLU A 99 -1.42 -1.10 -1.72
CA GLU A 99 -1.71 -1.93 -2.88
C GLU A 99 -2.76 -2.97 -2.51
N ILE A 100 -3.77 -3.17 -3.36
CA ILE A 100 -4.86 -4.10 -3.19
C ILE A 100 -4.73 -5.25 -4.19
N LYS A 101 -4.91 -6.48 -3.69
CA LYS A 101 -4.98 -7.71 -4.49
C LYS A 101 -6.17 -8.54 -4.04
N SER A 102 -7.34 -8.32 -4.64
CA SER A 102 -8.57 -9.03 -4.32
C SER A 102 -8.54 -10.52 -4.67
N ASP A 103 -9.55 -11.28 -4.25
CA ASP A 103 -9.63 -12.71 -4.54
C ASP A 103 -9.76 -13.05 -6.04
N ARG A 104 -10.10 -12.04 -6.84
CA ARG A 104 -10.30 -12.15 -8.29
C ARG A 104 -9.09 -11.68 -9.08
N ASP A 105 -8.06 -11.16 -8.42
CA ASP A 105 -6.86 -10.63 -9.08
C ASP A 105 -5.87 -11.73 -9.46
N THR A 106 -4.83 -11.30 -10.18
CA THR A 106 -3.63 -12.10 -10.43
C THR A 106 -2.40 -11.38 -9.90
N LEU A 107 -1.34 -12.14 -9.62
CA LEU A 107 -0.04 -11.59 -9.21
C LEU A 107 0.92 -11.43 -10.40
N SER A 108 0.40 -11.37 -11.63
CA SER A 108 1.19 -11.33 -12.86
C SER A 108 2.10 -10.10 -12.94
N ARG A 109 1.67 -8.97 -12.37
CA ARG A 109 2.43 -7.71 -12.32
C ARG A 109 3.09 -7.44 -10.97
N PHE A 110 2.93 -8.35 -10.01
CA PHE A 110 3.27 -8.06 -8.62
C PHE A 110 4.78 -7.91 -8.40
N ASP A 111 5.62 -8.62 -9.16
CA ASP A 111 7.08 -8.52 -9.01
C ASP A 111 7.60 -7.13 -9.42
N GLU A 112 7.00 -6.55 -10.47
CA GLU A 112 7.29 -5.18 -10.92
C GLU A 112 6.83 -4.15 -9.88
N GLN A 113 5.63 -4.34 -9.33
CA GLN A 113 5.09 -3.52 -8.24
C GLN A 113 5.97 -3.58 -7.00
N VAL A 114 6.42 -4.78 -6.59
CA VAL A 114 7.36 -4.98 -5.49
C VAL A 114 8.64 -4.19 -5.73
N ARG A 115 9.22 -4.28 -6.93
CA ARG A 115 10.43 -3.52 -7.27
C ARG A 115 10.21 -2.01 -7.16
N VAL A 116 9.16 -1.50 -7.80
CA VAL A 116 8.89 -0.05 -7.86
C VAL A 116 8.54 0.50 -6.48
N TYR A 117 7.57 -0.08 -5.78
CA TYR A 117 7.14 0.44 -4.48
C TYR A 117 8.26 0.39 -3.45
N SER A 118 9.09 -0.66 -3.47
CA SER A 118 10.25 -0.76 -2.57
C SER A 118 11.35 0.24 -2.86
N ALA A 119 11.40 0.81 -4.06
CA ALA A 119 12.36 1.85 -4.41
C ALA A 119 11.87 3.25 -4.02
N ILE A 120 10.56 3.49 -3.91
CA ILE A 120 10.00 4.84 -3.75
C ILE A 120 9.39 5.13 -2.38
N ALA A 121 8.84 4.14 -1.69
CA ALA A 121 7.98 4.39 -0.54
C ALA A 121 8.71 4.15 0.79
N ASP A 122 8.51 5.04 1.77
CA ASP A 122 8.96 4.82 3.14
C ASP A 122 8.22 3.63 3.79
N ARG A 123 6.97 3.37 3.38
CA ARG A 123 6.13 2.25 3.85
C ARG A 123 5.29 1.66 2.73
N VAL A 124 5.02 0.36 2.81
CA VAL A 124 4.10 -0.32 1.88
C VAL A 124 3.17 -1.22 2.67
N THR A 125 1.87 -1.09 2.40
CA THR A 125 0.83 -1.97 2.91
C THR A 125 0.19 -2.70 1.74
N LEU A 126 0.33 -4.01 1.72
CA LEU A 126 -0.40 -4.89 0.81
C LEU A 126 -1.68 -5.36 1.50
N ILE A 127 -2.83 -5.05 0.92
CA ILE A 127 -4.13 -5.62 1.30
C ILE A 127 -4.45 -6.73 0.31
N VAL A 128 -4.54 -7.97 0.79
CA VAL A 128 -4.68 -9.15 -0.07
C VAL A 128 -5.90 -9.97 0.32
N GLY A 129 -6.67 -10.36 -0.68
CA GLY A 129 -7.72 -11.35 -0.56
C GLY A 129 -7.14 -12.73 -0.31
N TRP A 130 -7.95 -13.58 0.28
CA TRP A 130 -7.59 -14.93 0.68
C TRP A 130 -6.82 -15.73 -0.38
N SER A 131 -7.33 -15.79 -1.61
CA SER A 131 -6.87 -16.68 -2.68
C SER A 131 -5.43 -16.38 -3.15
N LEU A 132 -4.93 -15.19 -2.81
CA LEU A 132 -3.61 -14.69 -3.18
C LEU A 132 -2.64 -14.60 -1.99
N ALA A 133 -3.12 -14.65 -0.75
CA ALA A 133 -2.34 -14.33 0.45
C ALA A 133 -1.00 -15.09 0.54
N ALA A 134 -1.02 -16.42 0.47
CA ALA A 134 0.19 -17.24 0.57
C ALA A 134 1.22 -16.98 -0.54
N ARG A 135 0.75 -16.64 -1.76
CA ARG A 135 1.65 -16.31 -2.88
C ARG A 135 2.19 -14.90 -2.76
N ALA A 136 1.36 -13.95 -2.35
CA ALA A 136 1.76 -12.56 -2.20
C ALA A 136 2.75 -12.38 -1.04
N LEU A 137 2.56 -13.08 0.08
CA LEU A 137 3.50 -13.06 1.23
C LEU A 137 4.91 -13.53 0.87
N ARG A 138 5.03 -14.55 0.01
CA ARG A 138 6.35 -15.04 -0.45
C ARG A 138 7.07 -14.05 -1.35
N LYS A 139 6.33 -13.20 -2.05
CA LYS A 139 6.88 -12.19 -2.97
C LYS A 139 7.12 -10.84 -2.30
N ALA A 140 6.29 -10.49 -1.31
CA ALA A 140 6.35 -9.21 -0.64
C ALA A 140 7.58 -9.13 0.30
N PRO A 141 8.44 -8.11 0.18
CA PRO A 141 9.60 -7.90 1.05
C PRO A 141 9.22 -7.93 2.54
N TRP A 142 10.13 -8.42 3.39
CA TRP A 142 9.85 -8.68 4.81
C TRP A 142 9.33 -7.46 5.58
N TRP A 143 9.69 -6.23 5.17
CA TRP A 143 9.29 -4.99 5.81
C TRP A 143 7.92 -4.47 5.37
N TRP A 144 7.30 -5.06 4.34
CA TRP A 144 5.95 -4.67 3.93
C TRP A 144 4.92 -5.17 4.95
N GLN A 145 3.99 -4.30 5.33
CA GLN A 145 2.79 -4.72 6.03
C GLN A 145 1.93 -5.54 5.07
N VAL A 146 1.40 -6.67 5.55
CA VAL A 146 0.44 -7.47 4.79
C VAL A 146 -0.81 -7.66 5.61
N LEU A 147 -1.92 -7.20 5.07
CA LEU A 147 -3.25 -7.31 5.67
C LEU A 147 -4.09 -8.29 4.84
N LEU A 148 -4.66 -9.29 5.48
CA LEU A 148 -5.70 -10.12 4.90
C LEU A 148 -7.00 -9.34 4.90
N ALA A 149 -7.59 -9.14 3.72
CA ALA A 149 -8.98 -8.77 3.61
C ALA A 149 -9.84 -10.01 3.73
N GLU A 150 -10.68 -10.06 4.76
CA GLU A 150 -11.63 -11.16 4.97
C GLU A 150 -12.99 -10.63 5.39
N ARG A 151 -14.04 -11.42 5.17
CA ARG A 151 -15.38 -11.16 5.71
C ARG A 151 -15.93 -12.44 6.32
N THR A 152 -16.67 -12.28 7.41
CA THR A 152 -17.54 -13.32 7.96
C THR A 152 -18.95 -13.04 7.51
N GLU A 153 -19.54 -13.92 6.69
CA GLU A 153 -20.92 -13.79 6.21
C GLU A 153 -21.22 -12.41 5.60
N ASN A 154 -22.47 -11.92 5.67
CA ASN A 154 -22.94 -10.64 5.11
C ASN A 154 -22.38 -9.37 5.81
N ALA A 155 -21.24 -9.46 6.48
CA ALA A 155 -20.59 -8.34 7.13
C ALA A 155 -19.72 -7.52 6.17
N GLU A 156 -19.42 -6.27 6.56
CA GLU A 156 -18.40 -5.47 5.90
C GLU A 156 -17.02 -6.13 6.03
N PRO A 157 -16.16 -6.05 5.00
CA PRO A 157 -14.82 -6.60 5.07
C PRO A 157 -14.00 -6.00 6.22
N ARG A 158 -13.22 -6.85 6.89
CA ARG A 158 -12.22 -6.44 7.88
C ARG A 158 -10.82 -6.73 7.39
N PHE A 159 -9.85 -6.01 7.96
CA PHE A 159 -8.43 -6.18 7.66
C PHE A 159 -7.72 -6.80 8.86
N VAL A 160 -7.14 -7.99 8.66
CA VAL A 160 -6.40 -8.72 9.70
C VAL A 160 -4.91 -8.72 9.36
N PRO A 161 -4.02 -8.30 10.27
CA PRO A 161 -2.59 -8.32 10.00
C PRO A 161 -2.07 -9.76 9.86
N LEU A 162 -1.45 -10.05 8.72
CA LEU A 162 -0.66 -11.27 8.48
C LEU A 162 0.82 -11.05 8.77
N ARG A 163 1.30 -9.83 8.53
CA ARG A 163 2.66 -9.39 8.85
C ARG A 163 2.65 -7.90 9.15
N ASP A 164 3.29 -7.52 10.25
CA ASP A 164 3.48 -6.11 10.60
C ASP A 164 4.48 -5.45 9.64
N GLY A 165 4.22 -4.19 9.32
CA GLY A 165 5.13 -3.40 8.47
C GLY A 165 6.23 -2.74 9.27
N ALA A 166 7.35 -2.49 8.61
CA ALA A 166 8.44 -1.66 9.09
C ALA A 166 8.73 -0.53 8.09
N ARG A 167 9.58 0.42 8.50
CA ARG A 167 10.06 1.48 7.59
C ARG A 167 11.02 0.87 6.55
N ASN A 168 10.91 1.32 5.32
CA ASN A 168 11.76 0.89 4.22
C ASN A 168 13.21 1.35 4.46
N PRO A 169 14.20 0.43 4.47
CA PRO A 169 15.60 0.79 4.64
C PRO A 169 16.30 1.29 3.36
N THR A 170 15.65 1.22 2.19
CA THR A 170 16.32 1.33 0.88
C THR A 170 15.58 2.24 -0.11
N VAL A 171 15.00 3.35 0.33
CA VAL A 171 14.40 4.34 -0.58
C VAL A 171 15.48 4.94 -1.49
N ASP A 172 15.22 4.96 -2.80
CA ASP A 172 16.12 5.48 -3.82
C ASP A 172 15.63 6.86 -4.31
N ALA A 173 16.51 7.87 -4.24
CA ALA A 173 16.16 9.23 -4.63
C ALA A 173 15.80 9.35 -6.12
N THR A 174 16.51 8.64 -7.00
CA THR A 174 16.27 8.67 -8.45
C THR A 174 14.95 8.00 -8.82
N ALA A 175 14.61 6.93 -8.10
CA ALA A 175 13.33 6.23 -8.16
C ALA A 175 12.18 7.15 -7.76
N LEU A 176 12.32 7.82 -6.62
CA LEU A 176 11.32 8.76 -6.11
C LEU A 176 11.07 9.91 -7.11
N LEU A 177 12.15 10.48 -7.66
CA LEU A 177 12.08 11.49 -8.73
C LEU A 177 11.45 10.96 -10.03
N SER A 178 11.40 9.65 -10.24
CA SER A 178 10.72 9.04 -11.39
C SER A 178 9.19 9.04 -11.28
N MET A 179 8.65 9.38 -10.10
CA MET A 179 7.22 9.66 -9.93
C MET A 179 6.85 11.09 -10.36
N LEU A 180 7.79 12.03 -10.25
CA LEU A 180 7.51 13.43 -10.56
C LEU A 180 7.35 13.66 -12.08
N PRO A 181 6.31 14.41 -12.49
CA PRO A 181 6.23 14.94 -13.84
C PRO A 181 7.45 15.80 -14.17
N THR A 182 7.82 15.87 -15.45
CA THR A 182 9.00 16.64 -15.90
C THR A 182 8.94 18.12 -15.46
N THR A 183 7.74 18.69 -15.36
CA THR A 183 7.51 20.05 -14.86
C THR A 183 8.00 20.23 -13.43
N ASP A 184 7.62 19.34 -12.52
CA ASP A 184 7.97 19.40 -11.10
C ASP A 184 9.45 19.06 -10.89
N LEU A 185 9.99 18.12 -11.68
CA LEU A 185 11.42 17.80 -11.70
C LEU A 185 12.26 19.03 -12.08
N ARG A 186 11.84 19.83 -13.07
CA ARG A 186 12.55 21.06 -13.46
C ARG A 186 12.49 22.14 -12.38
N VAL A 187 11.35 22.29 -11.72
CA VAL A 187 11.22 23.20 -10.57
C VAL A 187 12.21 22.82 -9.46
N LEU A 188 12.28 21.53 -9.13
CA LEU A 188 13.25 21.04 -8.15
C LEU A 188 14.69 21.23 -8.63
N ALA A 189 14.99 20.93 -9.90
CA ALA A 189 16.33 21.13 -10.47
C ALA A 189 16.82 22.57 -10.32
N LYS A 190 15.96 23.55 -10.61
CA LYS A 190 16.27 24.97 -10.41
C LYS A 190 16.54 25.30 -8.94
N HIS A 191 15.72 24.74 -8.03
CA HIS A 191 15.88 24.96 -6.59
C HIS A 191 17.24 24.47 -6.08
N VAL A 192 17.68 23.30 -6.52
CA VAL A 192 18.96 22.68 -6.10
C VAL A 192 20.16 23.08 -6.97
N GLY A 193 20.01 24.10 -7.84
CA GLY A 193 21.09 24.62 -8.68
C GLY A 193 21.58 23.65 -9.76
N VAL A 194 20.76 22.69 -10.20
CA VAL A 194 21.06 21.80 -11.33
C VAL A 194 20.69 22.48 -12.64
N ARG A 195 21.64 22.52 -13.58
CA ARG A 195 21.41 23.06 -14.92
C ARG A 195 20.45 22.14 -15.68
N GLU A 196 19.45 22.72 -16.33
CA GLU A 196 18.49 21.94 -17.10
C GLU A 196 19.14 21.21 -18.27
N THR A 197 18.58 20.04 -18.57
CA THR A 197 18.90 19.23 -19.74
C THR A 197 17.60 18.77 -20.41
N ASN A 198 17.67 18.54 -21.73
CA ASN A 198 16.57 18.00 -22.51
C ASN A 198 16.39 16.48 -22.33
N GLN A 199 17.24 15.83 -21.52
CA GLN A 199 17.17 14.41 -21.20
C GLN A 199 16.62 14.21 -19.77
N PRO A 200 15.33 13.89 -19.59
CA PRO A 200 14.72 13.79 -18.26
C PRO A 200 15.32 12.69 -17.37
N HIS A 201 15.90 11.64 -17.98
CA HIS A 201 16.63 10.62 -17.24
C HIS A 201 17.86 11.23 -16.54
N HIS A 202 18.71 11.89 -17.32
CA HIS A 202 19.93 12.50 -16.83
C HIS A 202 19.64 13.63 -15.82
N LEU A 203 18.56 14.40 -16.04
CA LEU A 203 18.14 15.42 -15.08
C LEU A 203 17.83 14.82 -13.71
N ARG A 204 17.20 13.64 -13.64
CA ARG A 204 16.89 12.97 -12.36
C ARG A 204 18.15 12.57 -11.62
N GLU A 205 19.13 12.00 -12.31
CA GLU A 205 20.41 11.63 -11.71
C GLU A 205 21.13 12.84 -11.13
N LEU A 206 21.20 13.94 -11.90
CA LEU A 206 21.84 15.17 -11.43
C LEU A 206 21.10 15.79 -10.23
N VAL A 207 19.77 15.76 -10.22
CA VAL A 207 18.96 16.24 -9.10
C VAL A 207 19.13 15.33 -7.88
N ALA A 208 19.11 14.01 -8.04
CA ALA A 208 19.30 13.05 -6.96
C ALA A 208 20.66 13.22 -6.26
N LEU A 209 21.70 13.61 -6.99
CA LEU A 209 23.03 13.86 -6.44
C LEU A 209 23.14 15.17 -5.63
N ARG A 210 22.18 16.09 -5.76
CA ARG A 210 22.24 17.41 -5.10
C ARG A 210 21.12 17.70 -4.12
N ALA A 211 19.94 17.11 -4.34
CA ALA A 211 18.78 17.30 -3.49
C ALA A 211 19.02 16.67 -2.12
N SER A 212 18.70 17.41 -1.07
CA SER A 212 18.58 16.86 0.28
C SER A 212 17.33 15.98 0.39
N GLU A 213 17.25 15.18 1.45
CA GLU A 213 16.03 14.43 1.76
C GLU A 213 14.80 15.35 1.92
N GLU A 214 15.00 16.51 2.54
CA GLU A 214 13.97 17.54 2.70
C GLU A 214 13.50 18.09 1.36
N ASP A 215 14.42 18.35 0.42
CA ASP A 215 14.08 18.82 -0.93
C ASP A 215 13.18 17.82 -1.68
N LEU A 216 13.52 16.53 -1.58
CA LEU A 216 12.77 15.44 -2.20
C LEU A 216 11.38 15.33 -1.58
N ARG A 217 11.28 15.29 -0.25
CA ARG A 217 10.01 15.20 0.49
C ARG A 217 9.10 16.39 0.16
N ASN A 218 9.65 17.60 0.15
CA ASN A 218 8.92 18.80 -0.23
C ASN A 218 8.45 18.79 -1.69
N ALA A 219 9.27 18.29 -2.62
CA ALA A 219 8.88 18.16 -4.03
C ALA A 219 7.72 17.16 -4.22
N VAL A 220 7.80 16.01 -3.56
CA VAL A 220 6.74 14.99 -3.56
C VAL A 220 5.46 15.55 -2.95
N ARG A 221 5.52 16.19 -1.79
CA ARG A 221 4.36 16.81 -1.15
C ARG A 221 3.67 17.81 -2.07
N ARG A 222 4.41 18.76 -2.63
CA ARG A 222 3.84 19.77 -3.55
C ARG A 222 3.15 19.13 -4.75
N TRP A 223 3.77 18.12 -5.34
CA TRP A 223 3.18 17.39 -6.45
C TRP A 223 1.89 16.66 -6.04
N LEU A 224 1.90 15.95 -4.90
CA LEU A 224 0.73 15.23 -4.39
C LEU A 224 -0.43 16.17 -4.04
N THR A 225 -0.16 17.31 -3.41
CA THR A 225 -1.18 18.33 -3.12
C THR A 225 -1.84 18.78 -4.42
N ARG A 226 -1.05 19.10 -5.44
CA ARG A 226 -1.56 19.58 -6.73
C ARG A 226 -2.45 18.55 -7.42
N ILE A 227 -2.03 17.28 -7.50
CA ILE A 227 -2.86 16.25 -8.14
C ILE A 227 -4.11 15.92 -7.32
N SER A 228 -4.04 16.02 -5.99
CA SER A 228 -5.19 15.87 -5.10
C SER A 228 -6.23 16.96 -5.37
N ASP A 229 -5.81 18.22 -5.48
CA ASP A 229 -6.69 19.35 -5.77
C ASP A 229 -7.34 19.24 -7.15
N GLN A 230 -6.56 18.90 -8.17
CA GLN A 230 -7.06 18.68 -9.53
C GLN A 230 -8.16 17.61 -9.54
N ARG A 231 -7.96 16.50 -8.84
CA ARG A 231 -8.96 15.41 -8.81
C ARG A 231 -10.21 15.77 -8.04
N ARG A 232 -10.09 16.54 -6.95
CA ARG A 232 -11.26 17.09 -6.23
C ARG A 232 -12.10 18.00 -7.14
N SER A 233 -11.46 18.87 -7.92
CA SER A 233 -12.17 19.77 -8.85
C SER A 233 -12.86 19.06 -10.03
N LEU A 234 -12.42 17.86 -10.39
CA LEU A 234 -13.04 17.07 -11.46
C LEU A 234 -14.24 16.24 -10.97
N GLN A 235 -14.41 16.13 -9.65
CA GLN A 235 -15.49 15.37 -9.00
C GLN A 235 -16.62 16.27 -8.46
N SER A 236 -16.41 17.59 -8.46
CA SER A 236 -17.39 18.63 -8.11
C SER A 236 -18.10 19.17 -9.34
#